data_AF-A0A6B3G9L0-F1
#
_entry.id   AF-A0A6B3G9L0-F1
#
_cell.length_a   1.000
_cell.length_b   1.000
_cell.length_c   1.000
_cell.angle_alpha   90.00
_cell.angle_beta   90.00
_cell.angle_gamma   90.00
#
_symmetry.space_group_name_H-M   'P 1'
#
loop_
_entity.id
_entity.type
_entity.pdbx_description
1 polymer ?
#
loop_
_entity_poly.entity_id
_entity_poly.type
_entity_poly.pdbx_seq_one_letter_code
_entity_poly.pdbx_strand_id
1 'polypeptide(L)'
;LDHRRAGSFARHVSALELLTADGEVRTVLPGTALFDATAGGLGLTGVVLGATLRLRRVSTGLMSVSTERAGDLDDLLARFTAGGDRLPYASAWVDLTARGRATGRGILTRGEHATPDMCPAHAGRTRLSQRSGAAPGRSLLPGLPPLPGGLLRPAAAALCNEVRYRGSPRARTGELRPAPAFFHASDALPDVRPLYGRGGLVRYRFTVGYGQEETLHRVVRR
;
A
#
# COMPACT_ATOMS: atom_id res chain seq x y z
N LEU A 1 2.93 -4.52 0.35
CA LEU A 1 1.99 -5.05 1.36
C LEU A 1 2.13 -6.55 1.55
N ASP A 2 2.21 -7.45 0.57
CA ASP A 2 2.71 -8.85 0.81
C ASP A 2 3.88 -9.20 -0.12
N HIS A 3 4.86 -8.30 -0.26
CA HIS A 3 6.00 -8.55 -1.16
C HIS A 3 7.01 -9.52 -0.54
N ARG A 4 7.10 -9.53 0.80
CA ARG A 4 8.07 -10.35 1.52
C ARG A 4 7.78 -11.85 1.39
N ARG A 5 6.50 -12.26 1.36
CA ARG A 5 6.11 -13.67 1.22
C ARG A 5 5.57 -14.00 -0.16
N ALA A 6 4.64 -13.19 -0.69
CA ALA A 6 4.03 -13.47 -1.99
C ALA A 6 4.92 -13.10 -3.17
N GLY A 7 5.85 -12.16 -3.01
CA GLY A 7 6.71 -11.65 -4.08
C GLY A 7 6.04 -10.54 -4.90
N SER A 8 6.54 -10.32 -6.11
CA SER A 8 5.96 -9.37 -7.07
C SER A 8 4.82 -10.01 -7.88
N PHE A 9 4.08 -9.19 -8.62
CA PHE A 9 2.99 -9.63 -9.49
C PHE A 9 3.38 -10.76 -10.44
N ALA A 10 4.59 -10.70 -11.02
CA ALA A 10 5.08 -11.70 -11.98
C ALA A 10 5.08 -13.12 -11.41
N ARG A 11 5.30 -13.30 -10.10
CA ARG A 11 5.27 -14.61 -9.43
C ARG A 11 3.88 -15.27 -9.42
N HIS A 12 2.84 -14.51 -9.70
CA HIS A 12 1.46 -14.97 -9.76
C HIS A 12 0.94 -15.14 -11.19
N VAL A 13 1.73 -14.79 -12.20
CA VAL A 13 1.40 -15.00 -13.61
C VAL A 13 1.79 -16.43 -13.99
N SER A 14 0.85 -17.20 -14.54
CA SER A 14 1.11 -18.56 -15.03
C SER A 14 1.30 -18.62 -16.55
N ALA A 15 0.82 -17.62 -17.28
CA ALA A 15 1.04 -17.46 -18.72
C ALA A 15 0.82 -16.01 -19.13
N LEU A 16 1.54 -15.56 -20.16
CA LEU A 16 1.31 -14.29 -20.87
C LEU A 16 1.03 -14.59 -22.34
N GLU A 17 0.09 -13.86 -22.93
CA GLU A 17 -0.06 -13.75 -24.38
C GLU A 17 0.68 -12.49 -24.81
N LEU A 18 1.77 -12.64 -25.57
CA LEU A 18 2.69 -11.57 -25.92
C LEU A 18 2.74 -11.39 -27.44
N LEU A 19 2.41 -10.19 -27.91
CA LEU A 19 2.68 -9.77 -29.29
C LEU A 19 4.12 -9.28 -29.39
N THR A 20 4.93 -9.95 -30.20
CA THR A 20 6.35 -9.63 -30.41
C THR A 20 6.58 -8.81 -31.67
N ALA A 21 7.81 -8.31 -31.84
CA ALA A 21 8.16 -7.38 -32.93
C ALA A 21 8.03 -7.96 -34.34
N ASP A 22 8.06 -9.29 -34.47
CA ASP A 22 7.80 -10.02 -35.72
C ASP A 22 6.30 -10.16 -36.05
N GLY A 23 5.41 -9.60 -35.22
CA GLY A 23 3.96 -9.63 -35.43
C GLY A 23 3.27 -10.89 -34.93
N GLU A 24 4.03 -11.85 -34.40
CA GLU A 24 3.49 -13.11 -33.88
C GLU A 24 3.01 -12.97 -32.43
N VAL A 25 1.94 -13.71 -32.10
CA VAL A 25 1.45 -13.83 -30.73
C VAL A 25 1.99 -15.13 -30.12
N ARG A 26 2.65 -14.99 -28.97
CA ARG A 26 3.29 -16.11 -28.26
C ARG A 26 2.69 -16.28 -26.88
N THR A 27 2.34 -17.51 -26.54
CA THR A 27 2.10 -17.89 -25.14
C THR A 27 3.45 -18.07 -24.44
N VAL A 28 3.74 -17.19 -23.48
CA VAL A 28 5.00 -17.13 -22.75
C VAL A 28 4.78 -17.62 -21.31
N LEU A 29 5.53 -18.64 -20.91
CA LEU A 29 5.39 -19.33 -19.62
C LEU A 29 6.52 -18.95 -18.63
N PRO A 30 6.25 -18.94 -17.31
CA PRO A 30 7.28 -18.73 -16.30
C PRO A 30 8.49 -19.67 -16.45
N GLY A 31 9.69 -19.15 -16.18
CA GLY A 31 10.95 -19.91 -16.31
C GLY A 31 11.54 -19.94 -17.72
N THR A 32 10.87 -19.34 -18.70
CA THR A 32 11.46 -19.07 -20.02
C THR A 32 12.21 -17.74 -20.02
N ALA A 33 13.29 -17.65 -20.79
CA ALA A 33 14.06 -16.41 -20.90
C ALA A 33 13.21 -15.21 -21.36
N LEU A 34 12.25 -15.44 -22.27
CA LEU A 34 11.33 -14.41 -22.74
C LEU A 34 10.37 -13.95 -21.63
N PHE A 35 9.90 -14.86 -20.77
CA PHE A 35 9.07 -14.48 -19.62
C PHE A 35 9.85 -13.59 -18.65
N ASP A 36 11.05 -14.01 -18.28
CA ASP A 36 11.88 -13.31 -17.30
C ASP A 36 12.32 -11.93 -17.81
N ALA A 37 12.60 -11.81 -19.12
CA ALA A 37 12.87 -10.52 -19.76
C ALA A 37 11.62 -9.63 -19.84
N THR A 38 10.43 -10.22 -20.01
CA THR A 38 9.16 -9.46 -20.07
C THR A 38 8.72 -9.00 -18.68
N ALA A 39 8.93 -9.83 -17.65
CA ALA A 39 8.58 -9.57 -16.26
C ALA A 39 9.43 -8.44 -15.65
N GLY A 40 8.98 -7.20 -15.81
CA GLY A 40 9.73 -6.00 -15.41
C GLY A 40 10.53 -5.37 -16.56
N GLY A 41 10.40 -5.90 -17.78
CA GLY A 41 11.08 -5.40 -18.98
C GLY A 41 10.53 -4.11 -19.58
N LEU A 42 9.65 -3.40 -18.85
CA LEU A 42 9.12 -2.09 -19.25
C LEU A 42 8.43 -2.04 -20.64
N GLY A 43 7.93 -3.19 -21.12
CA GLY A 43 7.30 -3.31 -22.44
C GLY A 43 8.28 -3.42 -23.61
N LEU A 44 9.58 -3.60 -23.35
CA LEU A 44 10.62 -3.66 -24.38
C LEU A 44 10.70 -5.01 -25.11
N THR A 45 9.97 -6.02 -24.65
CA THR A 45 9.93 -7.36 -25.27
C THR A 45 8.72 -7.57 -26.17
N GLY A 46 7.75 -6.64 -26.16
CA GLY A 46 6.49 -6.75 -26.88
C GLY A 46 5.32 -6.17 -26.10
N VAL A 47 4.11 -6.39 -26.63
CA VAL A 47 2.85 -5.94 -26.02
C VAL A 47 2.15 -7.12 -25.38
N VAL A 48 1.91 -7.05 -24.07
CA VAL A 48 1.12 -8.06 -23.35
C VAL A 48 -0.35 -7.90 -23.74
N LEU A 49 -0.91 -8.88 -24.44
CA LEU A 49 -2.31 -8.91 -24.87
C LEU A 49 -3.22 -9.56 -23.80
N GLY A 50 -2.67 -10.50 -23.04
CA GLY A 50 -3.41 -11.25 -22.02
C GLY A 50 -2.48 -11.86 -20.98
N ALA A 51 -3.03 -12.17 -19.80
CA ALA A 51 -2.32 -12.83 -18.72
C ALA A 51 -3.24 -13.79 -17.98
N THR A 52 -2.74 -15.00 -17.68
CA THR A 52 -3.41 -15.93 -16.76
C THR A 52 -2.79 -15.79 -15.38
N LEU A 53 -3.65 -15.59 -14.37
CA LEU A 53 -3.23 -15.30 -13.00
C LEU A 53 -3.66 -16.39 -12.03
N ARG A 54 -2.75 -16.79 -11.15
CA ARG A 54 -3.04 -17.63 -10.00
C ARG A 54 -3.46 -16.78 -8.81
N LEU A 55 -4.76 -16.78 -8.53
CA LEU A 55 -5.34 -16.01 -7.42
C LEU A 55 -5.14 -16.71 -6.07
N ARG A 56 -5.09 -15.91 -5.00
CA ARG A 56 -5.17 -16.41 -3.63
C ARG A 56 -6.63 -16.68 -3.27
N ARG A 57 -6.90 -17.86 -2.72
CA ARG A 57 -8.21 -18.17 -2.12
C ARG A 57 -8.39 -17.37 -0.82
N VAL A 58 -9.54 -16.71 -0.69
CA VAL A 58 -9.94 -15.98 0.52
C VAL A 58 -11.30 -16.46 0.97
N SER A 59 -11.50 -16.57 2.29
CA SER A 59 -12.74 -17.09 2.90
C SER A 59 -13.78 -16.00 3.16
N THR A 60 -13.35 -14.74 3.26
CA THR A 60 -14.21 -13.58 3.51
C THR A 60 -13.69 -12.36 2.74
N GLY A 61 -14.55 -11.37 2.50
CA GLY A 61 -14.16 -10.07 1.97
C GLY A 61 -13.62 -9.08 3.03
N LEU A 62 -13.31 -9.56 4.25
CA LEU A 62 -12.88 -8.74 5.37
C LEU A 62 -11.39 -8.99 5.70
N MET A 63 -10.76 -7.97 6.27
CA MET A 63 -9.40 -7.99 6.78
C MET A 63 -9.42 -7.78 8.29
N SER A 64 -8.67 -8.58 9.03
CA SER A 64 -8.31 -8.29 10.41
C SER A 64 -7.10 -7.35 10.41
N VAL A 65 -7.24 -6.16 10.99
CA VAL A 65 -6.26 -5.08 10.88
C VAL A 65 -5.73 -4.70 12.25
N SER A 66 -4.41 -4.54 12.33
CA SER A 66 -3.71 -4.00 13.50
C SER A 66 -3.02 -2.70 13.12
N THR A 67 -3.21 -1.66 13.92
CA THR A 67 -2.60 -0.33 13.73
C THR A 67 -1.90 0.10 15.00
N GLU A 68 -0.66 0.54 14.89
CA GLU A 68 0.12 1.05 16.01
C GLU A 68 0.98 2.24 15.61
N ARG A 69 1.30 3.09 16.58
CA ARG A 69 2.22 4.22 16.40
C ARG A 69 3.61 3.86 16.87
N ALA A 70 4.59 4.32 16.12
CA ALA A 70 6.00 4.29 16.48
C ALA A 70 6.49 5.70 16.78
N GLY A 71 7.29 5.84 17.84
CA GLY A 71 7.76 7.13 18.35
C GLY A 71 8.83 7.81 17.47
N ASP A 72 9.61 7.01 16.76
CA ASP A 72 10.71 7.40 15.89
C ASP A 72 10.98 6.31 14.84
N LEU A 73 12.02 6.48 14.01
CA LEU A 73 12.37 5.52 12.97
C LEU A 73 12.87 4.18 13.53
N ASP A 74 13.64 4.18 14.62
CA ASP A 74 14.19 2.95 15.21
C ASP A 74 13.06 2.09 15.78
N ASP A 75 12.16 2.70 16.56
CA ASP A 75 10.94 2.06 17.06
C ASP A 75 10.08 1.56 15.91
N LEU A 76 9.97 2.31 14.81
CA LEU A 76 9.19 1.89 13.66
C LEU A 76 9.78 0.65 12.98
N LEU A 77 11.09 0.64 12.71
CA LEU A 77 11.77 -0.49 12.07
C LEU A 77 11.80 -1.72 12.98
N ALA A 78 12.07 -1.52 14.28
CA ALA A 78 12.02 -2.57 15.29
C ALA A 78 10.63 -3.18 15.36
N ARG A 79 9.57 -2.36 15.42
CA ARG A 79 8.19 -2.87 15.36
C ARG A 79 7.95 -3.58 14.04
N PHE A 80 8.29 -2.99 12.90
CA PHE A 80 8.02 -3.54 11.57
C PHE A 80 8.54 -4.98 11.42
N THR A 81 9.70 -5.25 12.00
CA THR A 81 10.35 -6.57 12.03
C THR A 81 9.88 -7.46 13.19
N ALA A 82 9.53 -6.87 14.34
CA ALA A 82 8.94 -7.55 15.48
C ALA A 82 7.55 -8.09 15.14
N GLY A 83 7.45 -9.40 14.98
CA GLY A 83 6.24 -10.09 14.55
C GLY A 83 6.50 -11.17 13.49
N GLY A 84 7.68 -11.13 12.85
CA GLY A 84 8.10 -12.14 11.88
C GLY A 84 7.13 -12.26 10.70
N ASP A 85 7.06 -13.46 10.08
CA ASP A 85 6.20 -13.78 8.93
C ASP A 85 4.70 -13.93 9.25
N ARG A 86 4.29 -13.59 10.48
CA ARG A 86 2.94 -13.93 10.97
C ARG A 86 1.82 -13.19 10.26
N LEU A 87 2.03 -11.92 9.89
CA LEU A 87 1.02 -11.13 9.18
C LEU A 87 1.45 -10.90 7.72
N PRO A 88 0.67 -11.41 6.74
CA PRO A 88 1.03 -11.35 5.32
C PRO A 88 1.06 -9.92 4.80
N TYR A 89 0.23 -9.03 5.34
CA TYR A 89 0.18 -7.64 4.92
C TYR A 89 0.77 -6.69 5.95
N ALA A 90 1.80 -5.93 5.56
CA ALA A 90 2.34 -4.83 6.37
C ALA A 90 2.70 -3.61 5.51
N SER A 91 2.42 -2.42 6.05
CA SER A 91 2.89 -1.13 5.54
C SER A 91 3.06 -0.13 6.68
N ALA A 92 3.92 0.85 6.48
CA ALA A 92 4.08 1.96 7.40
C ALA A 92 3.91 3.28 6.67
N TRP A 93 3.25 4.22 7.32
CA TRP A 93 3.35 5.64 6.99
C TRP A 93 4.43 6.26 7.86
N VAL A 94 5.33 7.04 7.26
CA VAL A 94 6.46 7.69 7.94
C VAL A 94 6.31 9.20 7.84
N ASP A 95 6.46 9.89 8.96
CA ASP A 95 6.48 11.35 9.01
C ASP A 95 7.90 11.87 8.75
N LEU A 96 8.12 12.35 7.53
CA LEU A 96 9.39 12.96 7.11
C LEU A 96 9.51 14.44 7.50
N THR A 97 8.49 15.02 8.15
CA THR A 97 8.50 16.42 8.61
C THR A 97 8.88 16.55 10.08
N ALA A 98 8.70 15.48 10.88
CA ALA A 98 9.12 15.45 12.27
C ALA A 98 10.65 15.56 12.41
N ARG A 99 11.11 16.20 13.49
CA ARG A 99 12.53 16.46 13.78
C ARG A 99 12.87 16.11 15.23
N GLY A 100 14.16 15.97 15.54
CA GLY A 100 14.66 15.62 16.87
C GLY A 100 14.35 14.17 17.26
N ARG A 101 13.91 13.94 18.50
CA ARG A 101 13.57 12.59 19.02
C ARG A 101 12.41 11.90 18.31
N ALA A 102 11.66 12.61 17.46
CA ALA A 102 10.50 12.07 16.74
C ALA A 102 10.77 11.88 15.24
N THR A 103 12.03 12.06 14.80
CA THR A 103 12.43 11.92 13.40
C THR A 103 12.07 10.53 12.89
N GLY A 104 11.25 10.49 11.83
CA GLY A 104 10.81 9.24 11.21
C GLY A 104 9.75 8.46 12.00
N ARG A 105 9.10 9.07 12.98
CA ARG A 105 7.91 8.50 13.62
C ARG A 105 6.90 8.03 12.58
N GLY A 106 6.10 7.04 12.93
CA GLY A 106 5.24 6.43 11.93
C GLY A 106 4.00 5.75 12.49
N ILE A 107 3.17 5.31 11.56
CA ILE A 107 1.99 4.49 11.82
C ILE A 107 2.19 3.19 11.06
N LEU A 108 2.28 2.09 11.79
CA LEU A 108 2.39 0.75 11.25
C LEU A 108 1.00 0.13 11.16
N THR A 109 0.63 -0.28 9.96
CA THR A 109 -0.62 -0.98 9.67
C THR A 109 -0.31 -2.36 9.16
N ARG A 110 -0.90 -3.37 9.79
CA ARG A 110 -0.78 -4.77 9.41
C ARG A 110 -2.15 -5.38 9.22
N GLY A 111 -2.23 -6.41 8.40
CA GLY A 111 -3.46 -7.16 8.29
C GLY A 111 -3.31 -8.53 7.67
N GLU A 112 -4.41 -9.27 7.78
CA GLU A 112 -4.62 -10.58 7.19
C GLU A 112 -6.07 -10.75 6.79
N HIS A 113 -6.35 -11.67 5.86
CA HIS A 113 -7.74 -11.98 5.50
C HIS A 113 -8.43 -12.61 6.70
N ALA A 114 -9.57 -12.06 7.09
CA ALA A 114 -10.32 -12.57 8.23
C ALA A 114 -10.88 -13.96 7.90
N THR A 115 -10.71 -14.89 8.82
CA THR A 115 -11.30 -16.22 8.73
C THR A 115 -12.75 -16.17 9.23
N PRO A 116 -13.61 -17.14 8.84
CA PRO A 116 -15.02 -17.12 9.21
C PRO A 116 -15.28 -17.09 10.73
N ASP A 117 -14.38 -17.66 11.52
CA ASP A 117 -14.38 -17.67 12.99
C ASP A 117 -14.07 -16.31 13.63
N MET A 118 -13.37 -15.43 12.91
CA MET A 118 -13.12 -14.05 13.36
C MET A 118 -14.32 -13.13 13.11
N CYS A 119 -15.27 -13.54 12.27
CA CYS A 119 -16.41 -12.73 11.87
C CYS A 119 -17.59 -12.90 12.85
N PRO A 120 -18.31 -11.83 13.21
CA PRO A 120 -19.52 -11.94 14.03
C PRO A 120 -20.57 -12.87 13.39
N ALA A 121 -21.31 -13.62 14.20
CA ALA A 121 -22.29 -14.62 13.72
C ALA A 121 -23.33 -14.05 12.72
N HIS A 122 -23.66 -12.76 12.86
CA HIS A 122 -24.61 -12.04 11.99
C HIS A 122 -23.99 -11.52 10.67
N ALA A 123 -22.66 -11.55 10.50
CA ALA A 123 -21.98 -11.19 9.25
C ALA A 123 -22.18 -12.26 8.15
N GLY A 124 -22.93 -13.32 8.45
CA GLY A 124 -23.04 -14.53 7.66
C GLY A 124 -23.56 -14.36 6.24
N ARG A 125 -24.38 -13.33 5.98
CA ARG A 125 -25.04 -13.07 4.69
C ARG A 125 -24.32 -12.03 3.81
N THR A 126 -23.28 -11.38 4.34
CA THR A 126 -22.49 -10.33 3.66
C THR A 126 -21.08 -10.83 3.30
N ARG A 127 -20.83 -12.15 3.33
CA ARG A 127 -19.48 -12.76 3.26
C ARG A 127 -18.74 -12.54 1.93
N LEU A 128 -19.46 -12.32 0.84
CA LEU A 128 -18.91 -11.99 -0.49
C LEU A 128 -19.62 -10.81 -1.17
N SER A 129 -20.67 -10.28 -0.53
CA SER A 129 -21.47 -9.18 -1.05
C SER A 129 -20.89 -7.85 -0.60
N GLN A 130 -19.82 -7.43 -1.24
CA GLN A 130 -19.67 -6.02 -1.60
C GLN A 130 -19.41 -5.99 -3.09
N ARG A 131 -20.48 -5.84 -3.87
CA ARG A 131 -20.42 -5.40 -5.26
C ARG A 131 -19.44 -4.23 -5.31
N SER A 132 -18.24 -4.52 -5.81
CA SER A 132 -17.20 -3.53 -6.07
C SER A 132 -17.67 -2.73 -7.28
N GLY A 133 -18.59 -1.80 -7.05
CA GLY A 133 -19.25 -1.03 -8.11
C GLY A 133 -19.54 0.41 -7.72
N ALA A 134 -19.37 0.78 -6.45
CA ALA A 134 -19.19 2.18 -6.10
C ALA A 134 -17.69 2.44 -6.18
N ALA A 135 -17.22 3.04 -7.29
CA ALA A 135 -16.08 3.94 -7.19
C ALA A 135 -16.30 4.80 -5.95
N PRO A 136 -15.36 4.92 -5.00
CA PRO A 136 -15.50 5.88 -3.93
C PRO A 136 -15.71 7.23 -4.61
N GLY A 137 -16.95 7.70 -4.61
CA GLY A 137 -17.30 9.00 -5.12
C GLY A 137 -16.36 9.98 -4.45
N ARG A 138 -15.65 10.77 -5.27
CA ARG A 138 -14.87 11.96 -4.92
C ARG A 138 -15.12 12.36 -3.47
N SER A 139 -14.17 12.02 -2.59
CA SER A 139 -14.01 12.51 -1.22
C SER A 139 -15.18 13.35 -0.70
N LEU A 140 -16.13 12.71 -0.01
CA LEU A 140 -17.13 13.39 0.80
C LEU A 140 -16.49 13.82 2.14
N LEU A 141 -15.82 14.97 2.12
CA LEU A 141 -15.91 15.91 3.22
C LEU A 141 -16.86 17.02 2.75
N PRO A 142 -18.19 16.88 2.94
CA PRO A 142 -19.10 17.97 2.64
C PRO A 142 -18.78 19.11 3.61
N GLY A 143 -18.22 20.21 3.10
CA GLY A 143 -18.04 21.44 3.87
C GLY A 143 -16.60 21.95 4.06
N LEU A 144 -15.57 21.28 3.53
CA LEU A 144 -14.25 21.92 3.44
C LEU A 144 -14.19 22.79 2.18
N PRO A 145 -14.04 24.13 2.29
CA PRO A 145 -13.89 24.97 1.12
C PRO A 145 -12.69 24.50 0.30
N PRO A 146 -12.71 24.63 -1.05
CA PRO A 146 -11.54 24.35 -1.87
C PRO A 146 -10.40 25.23 -1.36
N LEU A 147 -9.44 24.62 -0.66
CA LEU A 147 -8.29 25.34 -0.14
C LEU A 147 -7.57 25.97 -1.35
N PRO A 148 -7.25 27.28 -1.33
CA PRO A 148 -6.56 27.92 -2.43
C PRO A 148 -5.28 27.15 -2.76
N GLY A 149 -5.07 26.83 -4.04
CA GLY A 149 -3.88 26.11 -4.48
C GLY A 149 -2.60 26.84 -4.06
N GLY A 150 -1.56 26.08 -3.69
CA GLY A 150 -0.24 26.65 -3.31
C GLY A 150 -0.02 26.87 -1.81
N LEU A 151 -0.95 26.45 -0.94
CA LEU A 151 -0.84 26.60 0.52
C LEU A 151 -0.19 25.41 1.24
N LEU A 152 0.28 24.38 0.54
CA LEU A 152 1.15 23.35 1.12
C LEU A 152 2.56 23.90 1.36
N ARG A 153 2.65 24.86 2.28
CA ARG A 153 3.90 25.29 2.90
C ARG A 153 4.38 24.14 3.81
N PRO A 154 5.69 23.96 4.01
CA PRO A 154 6.22 22.90 4.88
C PRO A 154 5.55 22.84 6.26
N ALA A 155 5.17 23.99 6.83
CA ALA A 155 4.46 24.07 8.10
C ALA A 155 3.04 23.46 8.06
N ALA A 156 2.29 23.68 6.98
CA ALA A 156 0.95 23.09 6.82
C ALA A 156 1.04 21.56 6.64
N ALA A 157 2.03 21.09 5.89
CA ALA A 157 2.31 19.65 5.76
C ALA A 157 2.65 19.02 7.13
N ALA A 158 3.48 19.69 7.92
CA ALA A 158 3.83 19.24 9.26
C ALA A 158 2.61 19.18 10.20
N LEU A 159 1.71 20.17 10.14
CA LEU A 159 0.48 20.17 10.93
C LEU A 159 -0.45 19.02 10.52
N CYS A 160 -0.67 18.80 9.22
CA CYS A 160 -1.48 17.69 8.73
C CYS A 160 -0.89 16.34 9.17
N ASN A 161 0.44 16.20 9.12
CA ASN A 161 1.14 15.01 9.57
C ASN A 161 0.99 14.79 11.09
N GLU A 162 1.08 15.85 11.90
CA GLU A 162 0.84 15.79 13.34
C GLU A 162 -0.59 15.35 13.65
N VAL A 163 -1.59 15.94 12.99
CA VAL A 163 -3.00 15.57 13.18
C VAL A 163 -3.23 14.09 12.83
N ARG A 164 -2.69 13.63 11.71
CA ARG A 164 -2.76 12.21 11.31
C ARG A 164 -2.09 11.29 12.33
N TYR A 165 -0.89 11.64 12.76
CA TYR A 165 -0.14 10.88 13.76
C TYR A 165 -0.89 10.84 15.09
N ARG A 166 -1.41 11.98 15.57
CA ARG A 166 -2.13 12.08 16.85
C ARG A 166 -3.49 11.43 16.84
N GLY A 167 -4.23 11.54 15.73
CA GLY A 167 -5.54 10.92 15.52
C GLY A 167 -5.48 9.41 15.34
N SER A 168 -4.32 8.86 15.01
CA SER A 168 -4.13 7.40 14.92
C SER A 168 -4.07 6.76 16.32
N PRO A 169 -4.62 5.54 16.51
CA PRO A 169 -4.60 4.86 17.81
C PRO A 169 -3.17 4.56 18.27
N ARG A 170 -2.91 4.56 19.58
CA ARG A 170 -1.58 4.14 20.12
C ARG A 170 -1.26 2.69 19.71
N ALA A 171 -2.21 1.80 19.96
CA ALA A 171 -2.22 0.43 19.50
C ALA A 171 -3.69 -0.01 19.40
N ARG A 172 -4.05 -0.68 18.32
CA ARG A 172 -5.35 -1.32 18.12
C ARG A 172 -5.12 -2.58 17.29
N THR A 173 -5.66 -3.69 17.74
CA THR A 173 -5.45 -5.02 17.13
C THR A 173 -6.82 -5.64 16.82
N GLY A 174 -6.91 -6.38 15.72
CA GLY A 174 -8.11 -7.16 15.38
C GLY A 174 -9.30 -6.34 14.86
N GLU A 175 -9.07 -5.12 14.36
CA GLU A 175 -10.14 -4.32 13.77
C GLU A 175 -10.56 -4.93 12.42
N LEU A 176 -11.82 -5.36 12.30
CA LEU A 176 -12.33 -5.89 11.04
C LEU A 176 -12.66 -4.75 10.07
N ARG A 177 -12.09 -4.79 8.87
CA ARG A 177 -12.34 -3.82 7.80
C ARG A 177 -12.64 -4.52 6.48
N PRO A 178 -13.48 -3.95 5.60
CA PRO A 178 -13.59 -4.43 4.22
C PRO A 178 -12.23 -4.42 3.51
N ALA A 179 -11.95 -5.44 2.71
CA ALA A 179 -10.68 -5.54 1.97
C ALA A 179 -10.36 -4.29 1.12
N PRO A 180 -11.32 -3.67 0.40
CA PRO A 180 -11.05 -2.43 -0.32
C PRO A 180 -10.57 -1.31 0.61
N ALA A 181 -11.20 -1.13 1.79
CA ALA A 181 -10.81 -0.09 2.74
C ALA A 181 -9.40 -0.30 3.32
N PHE A 182 -8.92 -1.54 3.38
CA PHE A 182 -7.55 -1.85 3.81
C PHE A 182 -6.52 -1.58 2.71
N PHE A 183 -6.74 -2.10 1.49
CA PHE A 183 -5.78 -1.96 0.38
C PHE A 183 -5.79 -0.57 -0.26
N HIS A 184 -6.92 0.12 -0.22
CA HIS A 184 -7.16 1.43 -0.82
C HIS A 184 -7.42 2.50 0.25
N ALA A 185 -6.80 2.38 1.42
CA ALA A 185 -6.96 3.37 2.49
C ALA A 185 -6.55 4.80 2.05
N SER A 186 -5.63 4.92 1.08
CA SER A 186 -5.27 6.20 0.46
C SER A 186 -6.40 6.83 -0.35
N ASP A 187 -7.30 6.03 -0.90
CA ASP A 187 -8.37 6.50 -1.78
C ASP A 187 -9.53 7.09 -0.97
N ALA A 188 -9.56 6.82 0.34
CA ALA A 188 -10.42 7.49 1.31
C ALA A 188 -9.87 8.86 1.77
N LEU A 189 -8.60 9.17 1.50
CA LEU A 189 -8.08 10.51 1.76
C LEU A 189 -8.57 11.46 0.66
N PRO A 190 -8.90 12.71 1.02
CA PRO A 190 -9.28 13.71 0.04
C PRO A 190 -8.24 13.85 -1.06
N ASP A 191 -8.71 14.14 -2.28
CA ASP A 191 -7.81 14.45 -3.38
C ASP A 191 -7.01 15.71 -3.03
N VAL A 192 -5.78 15.49 -2.59
CA VAL A 192 -4.84 16.54 -2.23
C VAL A 192 -4.07 17.06 -3.45
N ARG A 193 -4.26 16.50 -4.66
CA ARG A 193 -3.61 16.97 -5.90
C ARG A 193 -3.79 18.47 -6.14
N PRO A 194 -4.99 19.07 -5.93
CA PRO A 194 -5.18 20.51 -6.07
C PRO A 194 -4.36 21.34 -5.07
N LEU A 195 -3.99 20.78 -3.90
CA LEU A 195 -3.24 21.49 -2.86
C LEU A 195 -1.77 21.74 -3.24
N TYR A 196 -1.20 20.89 -4.12
CA TYR A 196 0.20 21.01 -4.57
C TYR A 196 0.41 22.12 -5.62
N GLY A 197 -0.66 22.75 -6.11
CA GLY A 197 -0.57 23.84 -7.08
C GLY A 197 -0.12 23.39 -8.48
N ARG A 198 0.23 24.36 -9.34
CA ARG A 198 0.55 24.13 -10.77
C ARG A 198 1.85 23.36 -11.02
N GLY A 199 2.74 23.28 -10.03
CA GLY A 199 4.03 22.57 -10.13
C GLY A 199 3.92 21.05 -10.02
N GLY A 200 2.77 20.51 -9.61
CA GLY A 200 2.57 19.08 -9.45
C GLY A 200 3.38 18.46 -8.31
N LEU A 201 3.55 17.14 -8.35
CA LEU A 201 4.26 16.36 -7.34
C LEU A 201 5.19 15.35 -7.99
N VAL A 202 6.45 15.31 -7.55
CA VAL A 202 7.39 14.26 -7.93
C VAL A 202 7.29 13.11 -6.92
N ARG A 203 6.96 11.91 -7.40
CA ARG A 203 6.94 10.70 -6.57
C ARG A 203 8.27 9.99 -6.67
N TYR A 204 9.00 9.96 -5.55
CA TYR A 204 10.25 9.21 -5.45
C TYR A 204 10.03 7.90 -4.68
N ARG A 205 10.49 6.78 -5.26
CA ARG A 205 10.44 5.45 -4.62
C ARG A 205 11.76 4.76 -4.84
N PHE A 206 12.31 4.21 -3.76
CA PHE A 206 13.53 3.42 -3.77
C PHE A 206 13.39 2.25 -2.81
N THR A 207 14.28 1.27 -2.96
CA THR A 207 14.39 0.10 -2.08
C THR A 207 15.81 0.00 -1.60
N VAL A 208 15.96 -0.39 -0.34
CA VAL A 208 17.26 -0.59 0.31
C VAL A 208 17.36 -2.07 0.69
N GLY A 209 18.54 -2.66 0.53
CA GLY A 209 18.79 -4.04 0.93
C GLY A 209 18.61 -4.22 2.45
N TYR A 210 18.26 -5.43 2.86
CA TYR A 210 18.21 -5.78 4.28
C TYR A 210 19.60 -5.60 4.92
N GLY A 211 19.68 -5.03 6.13
CA GLY A 211 20.95 -4.71 6.79
C GLY A 211 21.58 -3.37 6.37
N GLN A 212 20.88 -2.57 5.55
CA GLN A 212 21.32 -1.24 5.12
C GLN A 212 20.41 -0.12 5.66
N GLU A 213 19.81 -0.34 6.83
CA GLU A 213 18.84 0.56 7.47
C GLU A 213 19.43 1.95 7.72
N GLU A 214 20.74 2.08 7.93
CA GLU A 214 21.45 3.36 8.07
C GLU A 214 21.21 4.30 6.88
N THR A 215 20.99 3.75 5.67
CA THR A 215 20.61 4.57 4.51
C THR A 215 19.25 5.23 4.70
N LEU A 216 18.29 4.55 5.32
CA LEU A 216 17.00 5.15 5.68
C LEU A 216 17.17 6.26 6.72
N HIS A 217 18.02 6.06 7.74
CA HIS A 217 18.33 7.10 8.72
C HIS A 217 18.90 8.37 8.06
N ARG A 218 19.84 8.21 7.11
CA ARG A 218 20.39 9.35 6.36
C ARG A 218 19.35 10.09 5.53
N VAL A 219 18.41 9.36 4.90
CA VAL A 219 17.34 9.96 4.10
C VAL A 219 16.35 10.72 4.98
N VAL A 220 15.95 10.18 6.12
CA VAL A 220 14.94 10.78 6.99
C VAL A 220 15.49 11.98 7.79
N ARG A 221 16.80 12.04 8.04
CA ARG A 221 17.45 13.16 8.75
C ARG A 221 17.65 14.42 7.91
N ARG A 222 17.63 14.32 6.58
CA ARG A 222 17.70 15.48 5.67
C ARG A 222 16.36 16.21 5.65
#